data_AF-A0A966PVI0-F1
#
_entry.id   AF-A0A966PVI0-F1
#
_cell.length_a   1.000
_cell.length_b   1.000
_cell.length_c   1.000
_cell.angle_alpha   90.00
_cell.angle_beta   90.00
_cell.angle_gamma   90.00
#
_symmetry.space_group_name_H-M   'P 1'
#
loop_
_entity.id
_entity.type
_entity.pdbx_description
1 polymer ?
#
loop_
_entity_poly.entity_id
_entity_poly.type
_entity_poly.pdbx_seq_one_letter_code
_entity_poly.pdbx_strand_id
1 'polypeptide(L)' 'MSSSYTYVKELELLILDKLLPVYEKHQKSQGVIDPLAGINQDLLSQIKAKKKLPALLRVKEKRT' A
#
# COMPACT_ATOMS: atom_id res chain seq x y z
N MET A 1 12.67 -22.83 -2.98
CA MET A 1 11.80 -21.71 -3.41
C MET A 1 11.41 -20.84 -2.21
N SER A 2 12.36 -20.13 -1.61
CA SER A 2 12.14 -19.32 -0.37
C SER A 2 12.41 -17.83 -0.56
N SER A 3 13.26 -17.45 -1.52
CA SER A 3 13.74 -16.07 -1.70
C SER A 3 12.65 -15.10 -2.18
N SER A 4 11.70 -15.57 -3.00
CA SER A 4 10.64 -14.73 -3.57
C SER A 4 9.64 -14.24 -2.52
N TYR A 5 9.36 -15.04 -1.48
CA TYR A 5 8.44 -14.65 -0.42
C TYR A 5 9.03 -13.56 0.49
N THR A 6 10.33 -13.67 0.80
CA THR A 6 11.05 -12.65 1.58
C THR A 6 11.11 -11.32 0.84
N TYR A 7 11.45 -11.34 -0.46
CA TYR A 7 11.53 -10.13 -1.28
C TYR A 7 10.19 -9.39 -1.38
N VAL A 8 9.09 -10.12 -1.60
CA VAL A 8 7.74 -9.51 -1.65
C VAL A 8 7.41 -8.84 -0.32
N LYS A 9 7.71 -9.49 0.81
CA LYS A 9 7.46 -8.94 2.14
C LYS A 9 8.29 -7.69 2.44
N GLU A 10 9.54 -7.65 1.99
CA GLU A 10 10.41 -6.47 2.14
C GLU A 10 9.90 -5.27 1.34
N LEU A 11 9.42 -5.51 0.11
CA LEU A 11 8.80 -4.45 -0.71
C LEU A 11 7.53 -3.90 -0.06
N GLU A 12 6.71 -4.77 0.51
CA GLU A 12 5.48 -4.38 1.19
C GLU A 12 5.76 -3.49 2.40
N LEU A 13 6.76 -3.87 3.21
CA LEU A 13 7.22 -3.05 4.33
C LEU A 13 7.79 -1.71 3.85
N LEU A 14 8.57 -1.72 2.76
CA LEU A 14 9.09 -0.48 2.18
C LEU A 14 7.96 0.47 1.76
N ILE A 15 6.93 -0.04 1.08
CA ILE A 15 5.81 0.75 0.62
C ILE A 15 5.03 1.31 1.81
N LEU A 16 4.67 0.47 2.77
CA LEU A 16 3.79 0.85 3.88
C LEU A 16 4.49 1.71 4.93
N ASP A 17 5.73 1.39 5.29
CA ASP A 17 6.41 2.03 6.42
C ASP A 17 7.27 3.22 6.00
N LYS A 18 7.68 3.29 4.72
CA LYS A 18 8.54 4.37 4.22
C LYS A 18 7.85 5.22 3.16
N LEU A 19 7.40 4.62 2.07
CA LEU A 19 6.94 5.39 0.91
C LEU A 19 5.58 6.06 1.13
N LEU A 20 4.61 5.35 1.68
CA LEU A 20 3.27 5.87 1.91
C LEU A 20 3.25 7.08 2.88
N PRO A 21 3.96 7.07 4.03
CA PRO A 21 4.06 8.25 4.89
C PRO A 21 4.79 9.43 4.24
N VAL A 22 5.81 9.17 3.43
CA VAL A 22 6.55 10.23 2.71
C VAL A 22 5.63 10.87 1.66
N TYR A 23 4.89 10.06 0.92
CA TYR A 23 3.91 10.54 -0.06
C TYR A 23 2.84 11.41 0.60
N GLU A 24 2.25 10.96 1.71
CA GLU A 24 1.25 11.72 2.45
C GLU A 24 1.78 13.07 2.92
N LYS A 25 2.99 13.10 3.49
CA LYS A 25 3.65 14.36 3.92
C LYS A 25 3.90 15.31 2.76
N HIS A 26 4.37 14.79 1.63
CA HIS A 26 4.60 15.59 0.44
C HIS A 26 3.30 16.21 -0.06
N GLN A 27 2.23 15.44 -0.19
CA GLN A 27 0.92 15.93 -0.63
C GLN A 27 0.36 17.00 0.32
N LYS A 28 0.50 16.81 1.64
CA LYS A 28 0.14 17.84 2.64
C LYS A 28 0.94 19.12 2.46
N SER A 29 2.25 19.02 2.18
CA SER A 29 3.10 20.21 1.96
C SER A 29 2.73 21.01 0.71
N GLN A 30 2.07 20.37 -0.27
CA GLN A 30 1.55 21.01 -1.47
C GLN A 30 0.14 21.59 -1.27
N GLY A 31 -0.44 21.49 -0.07
CA GLY A 31 -1.78 22.01 0.23
C GLY A 31 -2.93 21.11 -0.23
N VAL A 32 -2.66 19.83 -0.52
CA VAL A 32 -3.72 18.89 -0.93
C VAL A 32 -4.57 18.49 0.28
N ILE A 33 -5.88 18.72 0.17
CA ILE A 33 -6.86 18.49 1.26
C ILE A 33 -7.03 16.99 1.56
N ASP A 34 -7.04 16.15 0.53
CA ASP A 34 -7.02 14.69 0.67
C ASP A 34 -5.73 14.11 0.05
N PRO A 35 -4.67 13.95 0.86
CA PRO A 35 -3.35 13.52 0.42
C PRO A 35 -3.32 12.13 -0.24
N LEU A 36 -4.32 11.29 0.00
CA LEU A 36 -4.35 9.92 -0.46
C LEU A 36 -5.47 9.65 -1.49
N ALA A 37 -6.19 10.70 -1.94
CA ALA A 37 -7.27 10.58 -2.92
C ALA A 37 -6.84 9.86 -4.21
N GLY A 38 -5.59 10.04 -4.64
CA GLY A 38 -5.03 9.41 -5.84
C GLY A 38 -4.67 7.93 -5.70
N ILE A 39 -4.79 7.36 -4.49
CA ILE A 39 -4.57 5.94 -4.24
C ILE A 39 -5.93 5.25 -4.16
N ASN A 40 -6.00 4.01 -4.64
CA ASN A 40 -7.21 3.19 -4.54
C ASN A 40 -7.73 3.15 -3.08
N GLN A 41 -8.95 3.65 -2.87
CA GLN A 41 -9.54 3.79 -1.54
C GLN A 41 -9.86 2.44 -0.88
N ASP A 42 -10.19 1.42 -1.68
CA ASP A 42 -10.37 0.05 -1.21
C ASP A 42 -9.03 -0.49 -0.65
N LEU A 43 -7.94 -0.19 -1.34
CA LEU A 43 -6.59 -0.54 -0.89
C LEU A 43 -6.21 0.18 0.41
N LEU A 44 -6.43 1.49 0.48
CA LEU A 44 -6.18 2.28 1.69
C LEU A 44 -7.02 1.79 2.87
N SER A 45 -8.27 1.41 2.62
CA SER A 45 -9.17 0.88 3.65
C SER A 45 -8.65 -0.46 4.18
N GLN A 46 -8.14 -1.31 3.30
CA GLN A 46 -7.54 -2.59 3.67
C GLN A 46 -6.20 -2.42 4.43
N ILE A 47 -5.38 -1.43 4.06
CA ILE A 47 -4.16 -1.05 4.78
C ILE A 47 -4.50 -0.53 6.19
N LYS A 48 -5.43 0.44 6.30
CA LYS A 48 -5.83 1.06 7.57
C LYS A 48 -6.49 0.07 8.52
N ALA A 49 -7.29 -0.85 8.00
CA ALA A 49 -8.01 -1.83 8.82
C ALA A 49 -7.09 -2.86 9.50
N LYS A 50 -5.79 -2.89 9.18
CA LYS A 50 -4.83 -3.94 9.57
C LYS A 50 -5.34 -5.37 9.33
N LYS A 51 -6.45 -5.54 8.60
CA LYS A 51 -7.19 -6.79 8.40
C LYS A 51 -6.54 -7.66 7.33
N LYS A 52 -5.22 -7.50 7.19
CA LYS A 52 -4.30 -8.13 6.24
C LYS A 52 -4.46 -7.58 4.82
N LEU A 53 -3.61 -6.61 4.46
CA LEU A 53 -3.17 -6.52 3.06
C LEU A 53 -1.79 -5.91 2.95
N PRO A 54 -0.86 -6.85 2.83
CA PRO A 54 -0.10 -6.96 1.60
C PRO A 54 -0.25 -8.31 0.87
N ALA A 55 -0.09 -8.30 -0.46
CA ALA A 55 0.20 -9.44 -1.35
C ALA A 55 0.88 -8.91 -2.65
N LEU A 56 1.66 -7.83 -2.51
CA LEU A 56 1.64 -6.63 -3.37
C LEU A 56 0.20 -6.23 -3.75
N LEU A 57 -0.60 -6.01 -2.71
CA LEU A 57 -1.74 -5.09 -2.72
C LEU A 57 -2.84 -5.41 -3.75
N ARG A 58 -3.17 -6.70 -3.91
CA ARG A 58 -4.15 -7.17 -4.89
C ARG A 58 -5.32 -7.95 -4.31
N VAL A 59 -6.45 -7.80 -5.03
CA VAL A 59 -7.38 -8.89 -5.35
C VAL A 59 -7.00 -9.47 -6.72
N LYS A 60 -6.94 -10.80 -6.84
CA LYS A 60 -6.58 -11.55 -8.06
C LYS A 60 -7.83 -12.27 -8.57
N GLU A 61 -8.25 -11.97 -9.81
CA GLU A 61 -9.50 -12.43 -10.45
C GLU A 61 -9.66 -13.96 -10.44
N LYS A 62 -10.91 -14.43 -10.25
CA LYS A 62 -11.26 -15.86 -10.35
C LYS A 62 -10.99 -16.34 -11.77
N ARG A 63 -10.06 -17.29 -11.93
CA ARG A 63 -9.96 -18.08 -13.16
C ARG A 63 -11.19 -18.99 -13.21
N THR A 64 -12.03 -18.75 -14.22
CA THR A 64 -13.16 -19.60 -14.61
C THR A 64 -12.65 -20.94 -15.12
#